data_AF-A0A1Q5TMJ1-F1
#
_entry.id   AF-A0A1Q5TMJ1-F1
#
_cell.length_a   1.000
_cell.length_b   1.000
_cell.length_c   1.000
_cell.angle_alpha   90.00
_cell.angle_beta   90.00
_cell.angle_gamma   90.00
#
_symmetry.space_group_name_H-M   'P 1'
#
loop_
_entity.id
_entity.type
_entity.pdbx_description
1 polymer ?
#
loop_
_entity_poly.entity_id
_entity_poly.type
_entity_poly.pdbx_seq_one_letter_code
_entity_poly.pdbx_strand_id
1 'polypeptide(L)'
;MLTWFEWGSYRNRDLLYYRSDTVGPREIIELLLAEHALRELKQREEALKQRSIALQKAKAIESDSSELEDANAQLDETRKQIPRKEHDLYGAVSMLTSVLRKDYDSLRRNTKWFMRKEMVQDCSDRGGCCSRGCGCCSQRHLSKGTKGDGHCTTECWCCTAFRGFEISKEDKIDMVKDFQSRLERNRSGYLIDMADWFFSPLPEPPAVAPKLSTVASQTMTVIAKTPTKDMKTPTVTVTTKPLKPRSRWQKIFGRNK
;
A
#
# COMPACT_ATOMS: atom_id res chain seq x y z
N MET A 1 9.78 -17.81 -14.03
CA MET A 1 9.82 -16.38 -13.70
C MET A 1 11.30 -16.04 -13.62
N LEU A 2 11.80 -15.10 -14.43
CA LEU A 2 13.21 -14.72 -14.37
C LEU A 2 13.41 -13.89 -13.10
N THR A 3 14.25 -14.38 -12.20
CA THR A 3 14.72 -13.63 -11.03
C THR A 3 15.80 -12.65 -11.48
N TRP A 4 15.82 -11.45 -10.91
CA TRP A 4 16.84 -10.44 -11.21
C TRP A 4 17.99 -10.48 -10.22
N PHE A 5 17.74 -11.02 -9.03
CA PHE A 5 18.75 -11.30 -8.03
C PHE A 5 19.15 -12.78 -8.00
N GLU A 6 20.45 -13.01 -7.83
CA GLU A 6 21.01 -14.34 -7.59
C GLU A 6 22.07 -14.29 -6.49
N TRP A 7 22.16 -15.34 -5.67
CA TRP A 7 23.27 -15.48 -4.73
C TRP A 7 24.54 -15.82 -5.48
N GLY A 8 25.64 -15.20 -5.10
CA GLY A 8 26.96 -15.72 -5.42
C GLY A 8 27.97 -15.41 -4.34
N SER A 9 29.21 -15.84 -4.56
CA SER A 9 30.29 -15.69 -3.60
C SER A 9 31.48 -15.01 -4.25
N TYR A 10 32.04 -14.00 -3.58
CA TYR A 10 33.28 -13.36 -3.97
C TYR A 10 34.17 -13.17 -2.75
N ARG A 11 35.39 -13.72 -2.80
CA ARG A 11 36.37 -13.66 -1.69
C ARG A 11 35.78 -14.07 -0.32
N ASN A 12 35.06 -15.19 -0.28
CA ASN A 12 34.40 -15.73 0.92
C ASN A 12 33.34 -14.80 1.54
N ARG A 13 32.77 -13.88 0.76
CA ARG A 13 31.60 -13.10 1.15
C ARG A 13 30.43 -13.47 0.25
N ASP A 14 29.26 -13.72 0.84
CA ASP A 14 28.03 -13.87 0.08
C ASP A 14 27.56 -12.49 -0.42
N LEU A 15 27.24 -12.43 -1.71
CA LEU A 15 26.76 -11.23 -2.40
C LEU A 15 25.49 -11.56 -3.16
N LEU A 16 24.67 -10.53 -3.36
CA LEU A 16 23.54 -10.57 -4.26
C LEU A 16 23.96 -9.93 -5.59
N TYR A 17 23.87 -10.69 -6.67
CA TYR A 17 24.12 -10.23 -8.02
C TYR A 17 22.83 -9.67 -8.59
N TYR A 18 22.87 -8.43 -9.10
CA TYR A 18 21.76 -7.78 -9.77
C TYR A 18 22.24 -7.20 -11.10
N ARG A 19 21.87 -7.86 -12.21
CA ARG A 19 22.41 -7.55 -13.55
C ARG A 19 23.94 -7.61 -13.55
N SER A 20 24.61 -6.49 -13.82
CA SER A 20 26.08 -6.35 -13.80
C SER A 20 26.62 -5.80 -12.48
N ASP A 21 25.78 -5.67 -11.46
CA ASP A 21 26.10 -5.05 -10.18
C ASP A 21 26.07 -6.08 -9.04
N THR A 22 26.74 -5.75 -7.93
CA THR A 22 26.75 -6.58 -6.73
C THR A 22 26.43 -5.73 -5.52
N VAL A 23 25.58 -6.26 -4.65
CA VAL A 23 25.22 -5.63 -3.38
C VAL A 23 25.34 -6.64 -2.26
N GLY A 24 25.75 -6.17 -1.08
CA GLY A 24 25.73 -7.03 0.10
C GLY A 24 24.28 -7.30 0.52
N PRO A 25 23.99 -8.49 1.08
CA PRO A 25 22.65 -8.81 1.57
C PRO A 25 22.23 -7.87 2.71
N ARG A 26 23.19 -7.40 3.51
CA ARG A 26 22.94 -6.51 4.64
C ARG A 26 22.28 -5.20 4.21
N GLU A 27 22.76 -4.58 3.14
CA GLU A 27 22.23 -3.31 2.62
C GLU A 27 20.78 -3.46 2.14
N ILE A 28 20.45 -4.60 1.52
CA ILE A 28 19.07 -4.92 1.11
C ILE A 28 18.18 -5.19 2.33
N ILE A 29 18.67 -5.94 3.32
CA ILE A 29 17.94 -6.20 4.56
C ILE A 29 17.64 -4.90 5.30
N GLU A 30 18.63 -4.02 5.47
CA GLU A 30 18.46 -2.72 6.14
C GLU A 30 17.40 -1.85 5.43
N LEU A 31 17.39 -1.84 4.09
CA LEU A 31 16.36 -1.15 3.31
C LEU A 31 14.96 -1.75 3.54
N LEU A 32 14.82 -3.07 3.46
CA LEU A 32 13.53 -3.76 3.61
C LEU A 32 12.95 -3.57 5.03
N LEU A 33 13.80 -3.60 6.06
CA LEU A 33 13.41 -3.31 7.44
C LEU A 33 12.98 -1.85 7.62
N ALA A 34 13.71 -0.90 7.03
CA ALA A 34 13.35 0.52 7.09
C ALA A 34 12.01 0.81 6.38
N GLU A 35 11.77 0.20 5.21
CA GLU A 35 10.49 0.27 4.50
C GLU A 35 9.35 -0.33 5.31
N HIS A 36 9.56 -1.52 5.90
CA HIS A 36 8.55 -2.17 6.75
C HIS A 36 8.20 -1.31 7.97
N ALA A 37 9.21 -0.78 8.67
CA ALA A 37 9.02 0.04 9.86
C ALA A 37 8.27 1.35 9.55
N LEU A 38 8.62 2.05 8.46
CA LEU A 38 7.90 3.25 8.05
C LEU A 38 6.45 2.92 7.67
N ARG A 39 6.25 1.84 6.90
CA ARG A 39 4.92 1.36 6.52
C ARG A 39 4.06 1.05 7.75
N GLU A 40 4.64 0.39 8.75
CA GLU A 40 3.95 0.06 9.99
C GLU A 40 3.45 1.31 10.73
N LEU A 41 4.30 2.33 10.88
CA LEU A 41 3.89 3.61 11.50
C LEU A 41 2.80 4.34 10.72
N LYS A 42 2.87 4.36 9.38
CA LYS A 42 1.82 4.97 8.54
C LYS A 42 0.49 4.24 8.70
N GLN A 43 0.51 2.91 8.80
CA GLN A 43 -0.69 2.09 9.04
C GLN A 43 -1.25 2.30 10.44
N ARG A 44 -0.39 2.45 11.45
CA ARG A 44 -0.80 2.82 12.81
C ARG A 44 -1.44 4.21 12.85
N GLU A 45 -0.85 5.18 12.16
CA GLU A 45 -1.41 6.54 12.05
C GLU A 45 -2.82 6.50 11.43
N GLU A 46 -3.01 5.73 10.35
CA GLU A 46 -4.33 5.52 9.75
C GLU A 46 -5.30 4.88 10.73
N ALA A 47 -4.91 3.82 11.43
CA ALA A 47 -5.75 3.12 12.39
C ALA A 47 -6.19 4.04 13.54
N LEU A 48 -5.28 4.83 14.10
CA LEU A 48 -5.56 5.80 15.15
C LEU A 48 -6.47 6.93 14.68
N LYS A 49 -6.30 7.42 13.44
CA LYS A 49 -7.24 8.38 12.83
C LYS A 49 -8.65 7.81 12.73
N GLN A 50 -8.79 6.58 12.23
CA GLN A 50 -10.11 5.93 12.14
C GLN A 50 -10.72 5.72 13.53
N ARG A 51 -9.91 5.34 14.53
CA ARG A 51 -10.35 5.19 15.92
C ARG A 51 -10.81 6.51 16.52
N SER A 52 -10.04 7.58 16.37
CA SER A 52 -10.39 8.93 16.84
C SER A 52 -11.70 9.43 16.20
N ILE A 53 -11.89 9.24 14.89
CA ILE A 53 -13.15 9.57 14.20
C ILE A 53 -14.33 8.77 14.77
N ALA A 54 -14.16 7.47 15.03
CA ALA A 54 -15.20 6.63 15.60
C ALA A 54 -15.58 7.08 17.03
N LEU A 55 -14.58 7.34 17.88
CA LEU A 55 -14.77 7.83 19.24
C LEU A 55 -15.41 9.21 19.28
N GLN A 56 -15.02 10.12 18.39
CA GLN A 56 -15.63 11.44 18.28
C GLN A 56 -17.13 11.35 17.92
N LYS A 57 -17.50 10.41 17.05
CA LYS A 57 -18.91 10.16 16.71
C LYS A 57 -19.67 9.53 17.89
N ALA A 58 -19.04 8.63 18.64
CA ALA A 58 -19.65 8.03 19.84
C ALA A 58 -19.81 9.06 20.96
N LYS A 59 -18.87 9.99 21.13
CA LYS A 59 -18.92 11.07 22.12
C LYS A 59 -20.10 12.03 21.93
N ALA A 60 -20.62 12.15 20.70
CA ALA A 60 -21.85 12.90 20.46
C ALA A 60 -23.09 12.25 21.10
N ILE A 61 -22.97 10.99 21.55
CA ILE A 61 -24.02 10.17 22.17
C ILE A 61 -23.71 9.92 23.65
N GLU A 62 -22.44 9.72 24.02
CA GLU A 62 -21.98 9.37 25.37
C GLU A 62 -20.88 10.34 25.88
N SER A 63 -20.82 10.62 27.19
CA SER A 63 -19.98 11.72 27.72
C SER A 63 -18.51 11.36 27.98
N ASP A 64 -18.06 10.11 27.77
CA ASP A 64 -16.67 9.73 28.11
C ASP A 64 -15.66 10.28 27.09
N SER A 65 -14.74 11.13 27.55
CA SER A 65 -13.69 11.76 26.72
C SER A 65 -12.34 11.06 26.80
N SER A 66 -12.15 10.16 27.77
CA SER A 66 -10.82 9.63 28.11
C SER A 66 -10.20 8.81 26.98
N GLU A 67 -10.98 7.94 26.32
CA GLU A 67 -10.49 7.12 25.20
C GLU A 67 -10.13 7.95 23.97
N LEU A 68 -10.85 9.05 23.72
CA LEU A 68 -10.57 9.95 22.61
C LEU A 68 -9.26 10.71 22.84
N GLU A 69 -9.04 11.16 24.07
CA GLU A 69 -7.80 11.81 24.48
C GLU A 69 -6.60 10.87 24.35
N ASP A 70 -6.72 9.61 24.82
CA ASP A 70 -5.67 8.59 24.64
C ASP A 70 -5.38 8.32 23.16
N ALA A 71 -6.42 8.11 22.33
CA ALA A 71 -6.25 7.86 20.90
C ALA A 71 -5.54 9.03 20.19
N ASN A 72 -5.85 10.27 20.56
CA ASN A 72 -5.18 11.46 20.02
C ASN A 72 -3.73 11.58 20.50
N ALA A 73 -3.45 11.29 21.78
CA ALA A 73 -2.09 11.26 22.30
C ALA A 73 -1.22 10.22 21.58
N GLN A 74 -1.75 9.01 21.36
CA GLN A 74 -1.07 7.98 20.57
C GLN A 74 -0.84 8.38 19.11
N LEU A 75 -1.80 9.10 18.51
CA LEU A 75 -1.69 9.59 17.13
C LEU A 75 -0.57 10.60 17.00
N ASP A 76 -0.48 11.55 17.94
CA ASP A 76 0.57 12.56 17.96
C ASP A 76 1.95 11.96 18.21
N GLU A 77 2.05 10.99 19.11
CA GLU A 77 3.29 10.24 19.32
C GLU A 77 3.72 9.47 18.05
N THR A 78 2.79 8.77 17.40
CA THR A 78 3.06 8.07 16.13
C THR A 78 3.57 9.04 15.06
N ARG A 79 2.97 10.23 14.94
CA ARG A 79 3.39 11.26 13.98
C ARG A 79 4.80 11.77 14.24
N LYS A 80 5.21 11.92 15.51
CA LYS A 80 6.57 12.34 15.88
C LYS A 80 7.63 11.31 15.45
N GLN A 81 7.28 10.03 15.39
CA GLN A 81 8.21 8.96 15.00
C GLN A 81 8.39 8.84 13.49
N ILE A 82 7.40 9.26 12.68
CA ILE A 82 7.45 9.15 11.22
C ILE A 82 8.69 9.81 10.60
N PRO A 83 9.05 11.08 10.90
CA PRO A 83 10.24 11.72 10.33
C PRO A 83 11.53 10.94 10.59
N ARG A 84 11.67 10.35 11.79
CA ARG A 84 12.82 9.50 12.12
C ARG A 84 12.88 8.26 11.22
N LYS A 85 11.74 7.59 10.99
CA LYS A 85 11.70 6.44 10.07
C LYS A 85 11.84 6.80 8.61
N GLU A 86 11.40 7.98 8.20
CA GLU A 86 11.68 8.52 6.86
C GLU A 86 13.17 8.81 6.67
N HIS A 87 13.87 9.25 7.72
CA HIS A 87 15.31 9.44 7.73
C HIS A 87 16.07 8.09 7.72
N ASP A 88 15.66 7.11 8.54
CA ASP A 88 16.23 5.75 8.52
C ASP A 88 16.14 5.15 7.10
N LEU A 89 14.97 5.28 6.46
CA LEU A 89 14.76 4.85 5.08
C LEU A 89 15.65 5.61 4.09
N TYR A 90 15.78 6.93 4.23
CA TYR A 90 16.68 7.71 3.40
C TYR A 90 18.14 7.23 3.51
N GLY A 91 18.61 6.95 4.73
CA GLY A 91 19.92 6.38 4.99
C GLY A 91 20.12 5.06 4.24
N ALA A 92 19.18 4.12 4.40
CA ALA A 92 19.27 2.83 3.71
C ALA A 92 19.25 2.96 2.17
N VAL A 93 18.40 3.82 1.62
CA VAL A 93 18.36 4.09 0.17
C VAL A 93 19.68 4.71 -0.33
N SER A 94 20.33 5.55 0.49
CA SER A 94 21.59 6.20 0.12
C SER A 94 22.78 5.23 0.01
N MET A 95 22.67 4.06 0.64
CA MET A 95 23.67 2.99 0.58
C MET A 95 23.54 2.12 -0.69
N LEU A 96 22.47 2.28 -1.46
CA LEU A 96 22.29 1.55 -2.71
C LEU A 96 23.27 2.03 -3.77
N THR A 97 23.69 1.10 -4.62
CA THR A 97 24.44 1.41 -5.83
C THR A 97 23.61 2.30 -6.76
N SER A 98 24.27 3.01 -7.69
CA SER A 98 23.56 3.91 -8.62
C SER A 98 22.53 3.17 -9.48
N VAL A 99 22.80 1.92 -9.85
CA VAL A 99 21.91 1.04 -10.63
C VAL A 99 20.68 0.67 -9.79
N LEU A 100 20.89 0.12 -8.59
CA LEU A 100 19.79 -0.28 -7.70
C LEU A 100 18.93 0.90 -7.29
N ARG A 101 19.55 2.05 -6.97
CA ARG A 101 18.83 3.28 -6.63
C ARG A 101 17.95 3.75 -7.78
N LYS A 102 18.46 3.75 -9.02
CA LYS A 102 17.69 4.16 -10.20
C LYS A 102 16.47 3.26 -10.39
N ASP A 103 16.61 1.95 -10.24
CA ASP A 103 15.51 1.01 -10.40
C ASP A 103 14.50 1.11 -9.23
N TYR A 104 14.99 1.28 -8.00
CA TYR A 104 14.18 1.54 -6.81
C TYR A 104 13.33 2.81 -6.95
N ASP A 105 13.92 3.92 -7.39
CA ASP A 105 13.25 5.20 -7.60
C ASP A 105 12.28 5.10 -8.79
N SER A 106 12.70 4.43 -9.88
CA SER A 106 11.87 4.22 -11.06
C SER A 106 10.58 3.47 -10.72
N LEU A 107 10.67 2.40 -9.93
CA LEU A 107 9.53 1.61 -9.48
C LEU A 107 8.53 2.47 -8.69
N ARG A 108 9.02 3.32 -7.77
CA ARG A 108 8.19 4.16 -6.89
C ARG A 108 7.53 5.35 -7.58
N ARG A 109 7.88 5.66 -8.83
CA ARG A 109 7.11 6.62 -9.65
C ARG A 109 5.70 6.12 -9.92
N ASN A 110 5.48 4.80 -9.91
CA ASN A 110 4.14 4.23 -9.94
C ASN A 110 3.59 4.16 -8.51
N THR A 111 2.55 4.93 -8.20
CA THR A 111 1.90 4.91 -6.88
C THR A 111 1.27 3.56 -6.51
N LYS A 112 1.15 2.63 -7.45
CA LYS A 112 0.67 1.26 -7.26
C LYS A 112 1.78 0.21 -7.38
N TRP A 113 3.05 0.60 -7.27
CA TRP A 113 4.20 -0.32 -7.38
C TRP A 113 4.09 -1.53 -6.45
N PHE A 114 3.48 -1.35 -5.28
CA PHE A 114 3.32 -2.41 -4.29
C PHE A 114 2.17 -3.37 -4.61
N MET A 115 1.31 -3.07 -5.60
CA MET A 115 0.16 -3.90 -5.99
C MET A 115 0.52 -4.98 -7.01
N ARG A 116 1.81 -5.31 -7.14
CA ARG A 116 2.28 -6.41 -7.98
C ARG A 116 1.75 -7.75 -7.46
N LYS A 117 1.57 -8.71 -8.37
CA LYS A 117 1.00 -10.02 -8.06
C LYS A 117 1.76 -10.71 -6.92
N GLU A 118 3.07 -10.61 -6.93
CA GLU A 118 3.95 -11.28 -5.98
C GLU A 118 3.78 -10.71 -4.57
N MET A 119 3.73 -9.38 -4.43
CA MET A 119 3.50 -8.72 -3.12
C MET A 119 2.07 -8.91 -2.60
N VAL A 120 1.10 -8.99 -3.51
CA VAL A 120 -0.28 -9.36 -3.18
C VAL A 120 -0.33 -10.80 -2.65
N GLN A 121 0.41 -11.71 -3.28
CA GLN A 121 0.50 -13.11 -2.87
C GLN A 121 1.19 -13.24 -1.51
N ASP A 122 2.33 -12.59 -1.28
CA ASP A 122 3.01 -12.56 0.04
C ASP A 122 2.07 -12.05 1.15
N CYS A 123 1.32 -10.98 0.87
CA CYS A 123 0.32 -10.48 1.80
C CYS A 123 -0.77 -11.51 2.08
N SER A 124 -1.23 -12.25 1.07
CA SER A 124 -2.23 -13.30 1.20
C SER A 124 -1.72 -14.48 2.02
N ASP A 125 -0.51 -14.97 1.72
CA ASP A 125 0.11 -16.14 2.33
C ASP A 125 0.41 -15.93 3.82
N ARG A 126 0.70 -14.68 4.22
CA ARG A 126 0.84 -14.29 5.63
C ARG A 126 -0.50 -14.03 6.34
N GLY A 127 -1.64 -14.36 5.73
CA GLY A 127 -2.97 -14.17 6.32
C GLY A 127 -3.46 -12.71 6.34
N GLY A 128 -2.89 -11.86 5.49
CA GLY A 128 -3.17 -10.43 5.41
C GLY A 128 -4.51 -10.08 4.74
N CYS A 129 -4.71 -8.79 4.46
CA CYS A 129 -5.95 -8.29 3.86
C CYS A 129 -6.23 -8.83 2.46
N CYS A 130 -5.20 -9.23 1.71
CA CYS A 130 -5.32 -9.73 0.35
C CYS A 130 -6.03 -11.09 0.27
N SER A 131 -5.86 -11.97 1.25
CA SER A 131 -6.58 -13.26 1.29
C SER A 131 -8.09 -13.10 1.52
N ARG A 132 -8.50 -11.97 2.10
CA ARG A 132 -9.92 -11.66 2.42
C ARG A 132 -10.64 -10.85 1.34
N GLY A 133 -9.90 -10.28 0.38
CA GLY A 133 -10.49 -9.45 -0.67
C GLY A 133 -11.16 -8.16 -0.17
N CYS A 134 -10.78 -7.61 0.99
CA CYS A 134 -11.40 -6.39 1.53
C CYS A 134 -11.07 -5.13 0.71
N GLY A 135 -10.04 -5.17 -0.13
CA GLY A 135 -9.64 -4.08 -1.02
C GLY A 135 -8.82 -2.96 -0.37
N CYS A 136 -8.62 -2.97 0.95
CA CYS A 136 -7.95 -1.84 1.64
C CYS A 136 -6.52 -1.62 1.16
N CYS A 137 -5.73 -2.68 0.88
CA CYS A 137 -4.38 -2.55 0.34
C CYS A 137 -4.38 -1.77 -0.98
N SER A 138 -5.31 -2.10 -1.89
CA SER A 138 -5.42 -1.42 -3.19
C SER A 138 -5.81 0.04 -3.09
N GLN A 139 -6.40 0.49 -1.98
CA GLN A 139 -6.84 1.87 -1.77
C GLN A 139 -5.78 2.75 -1.09
N ARG A 140 -4.67 2.17 -0.59
CA ARG A 140 -3.64 2.92 0.15
C ARG A 140 -2.93 3.99 -0.67
N HIS A 141 -2.80 3.79 -1.98
CA HIS A 141 -2.23 4.78 -2.91
C HIS A 141 -3.01 6.11 -2.96
N LEU A 142 -4.21 6.17 -2.37
CA LEU A 142 -5.00 7.40 -2.23
C LEU A 142 -4.56 8.26 -1.03
N SER A 143 -3.74 7.72 -0.14
CA SER A 143 -3.22 8.46 1.00
C SER A 143 -2.15 9.47 0.55
N LYS A 144 -2.14 10.66 1.17
CA LYS A 144 -1.20 11.73 0.82
C LYS A 144 0.19 11.38 1.37
N GLY A 145 1.00 10.67 0.58
CA GLY A 145 2.39 10.36 0.89
C GLY A 145 2.92 9.27 -0.03
N THR A 146 4.12 9.44 -0.58
CA THR A 146 4.71 8.48 -1.53
C THR A 146 5.56 7.39 -0.86
N LYS A 147 5.88 7.55 0.43
CA LYS A 147 6.73 6.63 1.21
C LYS A 147 5.91 5.83 2.21
N GLY A 148 6.31 4.58 2.44
CA GLY A 148 5.61 3.67 3.35
C GLY A 148 4.35 3.03 2.74
N ASP A 149 4.13 3.19 1.44
CA ASP A 149 3.07 2.49 0.73
C ASP A 149 3.34 0.99 0.68
N GLY A 150 2.28 0.18 0.80
CA GLY A 150 2.38 -1.27 0.66
C GLY A 150 1.28 -2.07 1.34
N HIS A 151 1.51 -3.38 1.40
CA HIS A 151 0.58 -4.34 1.99
C HIS A 151 0.51 -4.24 3.52
N CYS A 152 -0.50 -4.90 4.13
CA CYS A 152 -0.74 -4.78 5.55
C CYS A 152 0.46 -5.28 6.40
N THR A 153 0.76 -4.53 7.46
CA THR A 153 1.55 -4.95 8.62
C THR A 153 0.59 -5.33 9.76
N THR A 154 1.15 -5.55 10.96
CA THR A 154 0.40 -5.77 12.20
C THR A 154 -0.53 -4.60 12.55
N GLU A 155 -0.16 -3.38 12.15
CA GLU A 155 -0.86 -2.12 12.45
C GLU A 155 -1.97 -1.77 11.44
N CYS A 156 -2.24 -2.63 10.45
CA CYS A 156 -3.32 -2.37 9.50
C CYS A 156 -4.69 -2.34 10.21
N TRP A 157 -5.37 -1.19 10.17
CA TRP A 157 -6.72 -1.02 10.72
C TRP A 157 -7.70 -2.14 10.31
N CYS A 158 -7.72 -2.51 9.03
CA CYS A 158 -8.63 -3.55 8.53
C CYS A 158 -8.30 -4.93 9.11
N CYS A 159 -7.01 -5.26 9.28
CA CYS A 159 -6.59 -6.47 9.96
C CYS A 159 -6.99 -6.44 11.44
N THR A 160 -6.81 -5.30 12.12
CA THR A 160 -7.13 -5.17 13.55
C THR A 160 -8.64 -5.27 13.79
N ALA A 161 -9.45 -4.60 12.98
CA ALA A 161 -10.90 -4.70 13.05
C ALA A 161 -11.39 -6.14 12.77
N PHE A 162 -10.79 -6.84 11.81
CA PHE A 162 -11.13 -8.23 11.52
C PHE A 162 -10.73 -9.19 12.64
N ARG A 163 -9.54 -9.02 13.22
CA ARG A 163 -9.06 -9.83 14.35
C ARG A 163 -9.91 -9.62 15.60
N GLY A 164 -10.43 -8.41 15.81
CA GLY A 164 -11.27 -8.08 16.98
C GLY A 164 -10.49 -7.85 18.27
N PHE A 165 -9.15 -7.88 18.23
CA PHE A 165 -8.28 -7.57 19.36
C PHE A 165 -6.99 -6.88 18.88
N GLU A 166 -6.36 -6.14 19.79
CA GLU A 166 -5.05 -5.53 19.57
C GLU A 166 -3.94 -6.55 19.88
N ILE A 167 -2.93 -6.63 19.00
CA ILE A 167 -1.75 -7.48 19.22
C ILE A 167 -0.94 -6.85 20.35
N SER A 168 -0.47 -7.66 21.30
CA SER A 168 0.37 -7.17 22.41
C SER A 168 1.68 -6.55 21.88
N LYS A 169 2.35 -5.75 22.72
CA LYS A 169 3.63 -5.14 22.32
C LYS A 169 4.70 -6.22 22.11
N GLU A 170 4.68 -7.24 22.95
CA GLU A 170 5.58 -8.39 22.94
C GLU A 170 5.39 -9.21 21.65
N ASP A 171 4.14 -9.53 21.30
CA ASP A 171 3.85 -10.24 20.04
C ASP A 171 4.24 -9.42 18.82
N LYS A 172 4.04 -8.09 18.82
CA LYS A 172 4.49 -7.21 17.73
C LYS A 172 6.01 -7.26 17.57
N ILE A 173 6.75 -7.25 18.68
CA ILE A 173 8.22 -7.37 18.68
C ILE A 173 8.63 -8.72 18.08
N ASP A 174 7.97 -9.81 18.47
CA ASP A 174 8.30 -11.14 17.97
C ASP A 174 7.96 -11.31 16.48
N MET A 175 6.87 -10.69 16.01
CA MET A 175 6.55 -10.66 14.58
C MET A 175 7.60 -9.88 13.76
N VAL A 176 8.12 -8.76 14.29
CA VAL A 176 9.21 -8.02 13.63
C VAL A 176 10.50 -8.84 13.61
N LYS A 177 10.85 -9.52 14.71
CA LYS A 177 12.01 -10.42 14.76
C LYS A 177 11.89 -11.60 13.82
N ASP A 178 10.70 -12.19 13.68
CA ASP A 178 10.43 -13.26 12.73
C ASP A 178 10.62 -12.77 11.29
N PHE A 179 10.08 -11.60 10.95
CA PHE A 179 10.30 -10.98 9.64
C PHE A 179 11.80 -10.75 9.35
N GLN A 180 12.53 -10.17 10.30
CA GLN A 180 13.98 -9.98 10.20
C GLN A 180 14.72 -11.31 10.03
N SER A 181 14.38 -12.32 10.82
CA SER A 181 15.01 -13.65 10.78
C SER A 181 14.80 -14.35 9.43
N ARG A 182 13.64 -14.17 8.79
CA ARG A 182 13.39 -14.69 7.42
C ARG A 182 14.30 -14.02 6.38
N LEU A 183 14.60 -12.73 6.54
CA LEU A 183 15.50 -12.00 5.65
C LEU A 183 16.97 -12.37 5.89
N GLU A 184 17.38 -12.53 7.15
CA GLU A 184 18.77 -12.79 7.55
C GLU A 184 19.21 -14.25 7.43
N ARG A 185 18.27 -15.18 7.18
CA ARG A 185 18.60 -16.59 7.00
C ARG A 185 19.66 -16.76 5.91
N ASN A 186 20.67 -17.59 6.16
CA ASN A 186 21.74 -17.83 5.19
C ASN A 186 21.15 -18.25 3.85
N ARG A 187 21.56 -17.56 2.79
CA ARG A 187 21.04 -17.71 1.42
C ARG A 187 19.50 -17.71 1.37
N SER A 188 18.87 -16.78 2.08
CA SER A 188 17.41 -16.66 2.14
C SER A 188 16.81 -16.49 0.75
N GLY A 189 15.97 -17.44 0.34
CA GLY A 189 15.11 -17.28 -0.83
C GLY A 189 14.10 -16.15 -0.65
N TYR A 190 13.63 -15.94 0.58
CA TYR A 190 12.72 -14.84 0.91
C TYR A 190 13.39 -13.47 0.70
N LEU A 191 14.69 -13.34 1.00
CA LEU A 191 15.43 -12.12 0.68
C LEU A 191 15.53 -11.88 -0.83
N ILE A 192 15.81 -12.93 -1.63
CA ILE A 192 15.83 -12.81 -3.09
C ILE A 192 14.46 -12.35 -3.60
N ASP A 193 13.39 -13.02 -3.18
CA ASP A 193 12.03 -12.71 -3.60
C ASP A 193 11.67 -11.24 -3.27
N MET A 194 11.93 -10.82 -2.02
CA MET A 194 11.67 -9.45 -1.60
C MET A 194 12.54 -8.44 -2.36
N ALA A 195 13.82 -8.74 -2.61
CA ALA A 195 14.69 -7.89 -3.42
C ALA A 195 14.15 -7.77 -4.85
N ASP A 196 13.83 -8.89 -5.49
CA ASP A 196 13.23 -8.90 -6.82
C ASP A 196 11.98 -8.02 -6.86
N TRP A 197 11.08 -8.10 -5.88
CA TRP A 197 9.85 -7.30 -5.91
C TRP A 197 10.11 -5.79 -5.75
N PHE A 198 11.18 -5.40 -5.06
CA PHE A 198 11.54 -4.02 -4.75
C PHE A 198 12.41 -3.32 -5.80
N PHE A 199 13.12 -4.08 -6.65
CA PHE A 199 14.00 -3.50 -7.67
C PHE A 199 13.66 -3.92 -9.10
N SER A 200 12.98 -5.06 -9.30
CA SER A 200 12.66 -5.51 -10.66
C SER A 200 11.76 -4.49 -11.34
N PRO A 201 12.09 -4.05 -12.57
CA PRO A 201 11.23 -3.16 -13.33
C PRO A 201 9.82 -3.71 -13.45
N LEU A 202 8.81 -2.82 -13.44
CA LEU A 202 7.48 -3.22 -13.84
C LEU A 202 7.52 -3.67 -15.30
N PRO A 203 6.80 -4.74 -15.68
CA PRO A 203 6.63 -5.06 -17.09
C PRO A 203 6.08 -3.81 -17.78
N GLU A 204 6.72 -3.41 -18.89
CA GLU A 204 6.21 -2.29 -19.65
C GLU A 204 4.75 -2.57 -20.01
N PRO A 205 3.85 -1.59 -19.85
CA PRO A 205 2.50 -1.75 -20.34
C PRO A 205 2.61 -2.17 -21.81
N PRO A 206 1.84 -3.18 -22.26
CA PRO A 206 1.91 -3.64 -23.64
C PRO A 206 1.83 -2.40 -24.51
N ALA A 207 2.82 -2.22 -25.40
CA ALA A 207 2.91 -1.04 -26.26
C ALA A 207 1.52 -0.80 -26.82
N VAL A 208 0.90 0.33 -26.42
CA VAL A 208 -0.47 0.62 -26.84
C VAL A 208 -0.40 0.64 -28.35
N ALA A 209 -0.93 -0.41 -28.98
CA ALA A 209 -0.89 -0.55 -30.43
C ALA A 209 -1.35 0.81 -30.97
N PRO A 210 -0.56 1.48 -31.82
CA PRO A 210 -0.88 2.81 -32.28
C PRO A 210 -2.32 2.73 -32.74
N LYS A 211 -3.21 3.50 -32.09
CA LYS A 211 -4.59 3.56 -32.52
C LYS A 211 -4.49 4.01 -33.96
N LEU A 212 -4.71 3.09 -34.91
CA LEU A 212 -4.88 3.45 -36.30
C LEU A 212 -5.98 4.50 -36.24
N SER A 213 -5.61 5.76 -36.46
CA SER A 213 -6.58 6.82 -36.61
C SER A 213 -7.30 6.44 -37.88
N THR A 214 -8.41 5.74 -37.73
CA THR A 214 -9.41 5.68 -38.78
C THR A 214 -9.91 7.11 -38.88
N VAL A 215 -9.22 7.90 -39.70
CA VAL A 215 -9.73 9.16 -40.21
C VAL A 215 -10.90 8.75 -41.08
N ALA A 216 -12.04 8.48 -40.46
CA ALA A 216 -13.30 8.39 -41.14
C ALA A 216 -13.54 9.79 -41.71
N SER A 217 -13.33 9.92 -43.02
CA SER A 217 -13.67 11.10 -43.79
C SER A 217 -15.17 11.36 -43.59
N GLN A 218 -15.51 12.23 -42.64
CA GLN A 218 -16.88 12.69 -42.47
C GLN A 218 -17.17 13.65 -43.61
N THR A 219 -17.78 13.14 -44.68
CA THR A 219 -18.52 13.97 -45.62
C THR A 219 -19.68 14.63 -44.87
N MET A 220 -19.51 15.89 -44.49
CA MET A 220 -20.59 16.72 -43.96
C MET A 220 -21.62 16.94 -45.06
N THR A 221 -22.80 16.32 -44.93
CA THR A 221 -23.98 16.73 -45.68
C THR A 221 -24.69 17.81 -44.87
N VAL A 222 -24.59 19.06 -45.33
CA VAL A 222 -25.29 20.20 -44.74
C VAL A 222 -26.74 20.16 -45.21
N ILE A 223 -27.66 19.77 -44.33
CA ILE A 223 -29.09 19.96 -44.55
C ILE A 223 -29.52 21.19 -43.75
N ALA A 224 -29.80 22.28 -44.47
CA ALA A 224 -30.35 23.50 -43.88
C ALA A 224 -31.77 23.22 -43.36
N LYS A 225 -31.96 23.36 -42.04
CA LYS A 225 -33.29 23.42 -41.42
C LYS A 225 -33.62 24.89 -41.15
N THR A 226 -34.78 25.30 -41.64
CA THR A 226 -35.41 26.60 -41.36
C THR A 226 -35.76 26.74 -39.87
N PRO A 227 -35.73 27.97 -39.32
CA PRO A 227 -35.90 28.20 -37.89
C PRO A 227 -37.38 28.25 -37.51
N THR A 228 -37.83 27.32 -36.67
CA THR A 228 -39.08 27.46 -35.92
C THR A 228 -38.78 28.07 -34.56
N LYS A 229 -39.36 29.25 -34.32
CA LYS A 229 -39.52 29.88 -33.01
C LYS A 229 -40.18 28.88 -32.05
N ASP A 230 -39.52 28.61 -30.92
CA ASP A 230 -40.14 28.54 -29.59
C ASP A 230 -39.08 28.10 -28.56
N MET A 231 -38.53 29.08 -27.84
CA MET A 231 -37.69 28.84 -26.67
C MET A 231 -38.59 28.54 -25.46
N LYS A 232 -38.61 27.29 -25.01
CA LYS A 232 -38.91 26.94 -23.62
C LYS A 232 -37.67 26.37 -22.96
N THR A 233 -37.38 26.90 -21.78
CA THR A 233 -36.26 26.55 -20.89
C THR A 233 -36.29 25.07 -20.51
N PRO A 234 -35.17 24.32 -20.61
CA PRO A 234 -35.11 22.95 -20.13
C PRO A 234 -34.93 22.94 -18.61
N THR A 235 -35.90 22.36 -17.91
CA THR A 235 -35.78 21.97 -16.50
C THR A 235 -34.93 20.69 -16.42
N VAL A 236 -33.71 20.82 -15.90
CA VAL A 236 -32.84 19.66 -15.62
C VAL A 236 -33.29 19.01 -14.32
N THR A 237 -33.91 17.83 -14.41
CA THR A 237 -34.21 16.99 -13.25
C THR A 237 -33.06 16.00 -13.05
N VAL A 238 -32.26 16.22 -12.00
CA VAL A 238 -31.24 15.27 -11.57
C VAL A 238 -31.89 14.22 -10.68
N THR A 239 -32.10 13.02 -11.22
CA THR A 239 -32.54 11.87 -10.42
C THR A 239 -31.33 11.13 -9.87
N THR A 240 -30.99 11.37 -8.60
CA THR A 240 -30.01 10.56 -7.88
C THR A 240 -30.67 9.25 -7.44
N LYS A 241 -30.24 8.13 -8.04
CA LYS A 241 -30.60 6.80 -7.53
C LYS A 241 -29.86 6.57 -6.20
N PRO A 242 -30.55 6.20 -5.10
CA PRO A 242 -29.87 5.88 -3.86
C PRO A 242 -29.01 4.63 -4.05
N LEU A 243 -27.75 4.73 -3.63
CA LEU A 243 -26.84 3.60 -3.47
C LEU A 243 -27.45 2.63 -2.47
N LYS A 244 -27.76 1.41 -2.93
CA LYS A 244 -28.21 0.32 -2.05
C LYS A 244 -27.14 0.08 -0.97
N PRO A 245 -27.49 0.08 0.32
CA PRO A 245 -26.55 -0.28 1.37
C PRO A 245 -26.11 -1.73 1.18
N ARG A 246 -24.80 -1.97 1.16
CA ARG A 246 -24.22 -3.32 1.27
C ARG A 246 -24.49 -3.84 2.68
N SER A 247 -25.66 -4.44 2.88
CA SER A 247 -26.05 -5.14 4.09
C SER A 247 -25.30 -6.48 4.19
N ARG A 248 -24.07 -6.47 4.72
CA ARG A 248 -23.39 -7.70 5.14
C ARG A 248 -22.48 -7.51 6.37
N TRP A 249 -22.94 -6.74 7.35
CA TRP A 249 -22.25 -6.55 8.65
C TRP A 249 -23.15 -6.71 9.89
N GLN A 250 -24.35 -7.29 9.76
CA GLN A 250 -25.31 -7.43 10.88
C GLN A 250 -25.35 -8.82 11.56
N LYS A 251 -24.29 -9.63 11.52
CA LYS A 251 -24.32 -10.99 12.12
C LYS A 251 -23.21 -11.34 13.12
N ILE A 252 -22.48 -10.37 13.70
CA ILE A 252 -21.33 -10.69 14.58
C ILE A 252 -21.54 -10.35 16.07
N PHE A 253 -22.63 -9.68 16.47
CA PHE A 253 -22.90 -9.44 17.90
C PHE A 253 -24.21 -10.08 18.36
N GLY A 254 -24.19 -11.41 18.46
CA GLY A 254 -25.12 -12.14 19.32
C GLY A 254 -24.55 -12.22 20.73
N ARG A 255 -25.00 -11.32 21.62
CA ARG A 255 -24.82 -11.44 23.07
C ARG A 255 -25.63 -12.65 23.56
N ASN A 256 -24.98 -13.64 24.16
CA ASN A 256 -25.67 -14.55 25.07
C ASN A 256 -25.80 -13.86 26.43
N LYS A 257 -27.04 -13.78 26.90
CA LYS A 257 -27.39 -13.63 28.32
C LYS A 257 -27.24 -14.99 29.00
#